data_AF-A0A2M8NMA6-F1
#
_entry.id   AF-A0A2M8NMA6-F1
#
_cell.length_a   1.000
_cell.length_b   1.000
_cell.length_c   1.000
_cell.angle_alpha   90.00
_cell.angle_beta   90.00
_cell.angle_gamma   90.00
#
_symmetry.space_group_name_H-M   'P 1'
#
loop_
_entity.id
_entity.type
_entity.pdbx_description
1 polymer ?
#
loop_
_entity_poly.entity_id
_entity_poly.type
_entity_poly.pdbx_seq_one_letter_code
_entity_poly.pdbx_strand_id
1 'polypeptide(L)'
;KEGKQFISQENIVAQVKDLLDSIHHNMLAQATAFREANTHDISSYADMKNLAETGGWARVWWAGSNDDERKIKEETGMTLRCFPLDQPGGSGTCVYTGNSANR
;
A
#
# COMPACT_ATOMS: atom_id res chain seq x y z
N LYS A 1 29.10 11.78 13.66
CA LYS A 1 27.65 11.99 13.44
C LYS A 1 27.25 11.01 12.36
N GLU A 2 26.33 10.09 12.62
CA GLU A 2 25.84 9.13 11.61
C GLU A 2 25.35 9.87 10.36
N GLY A 3 25.56 9.25 9.19
CA GLY A 3 25.15 9.79 7.89
C GLY A 3 26.09 10.85 7.29
N LYS A 4 27.25 11.15 7.90
CA LYS A 4 28.27 12.04 7.34
C LYS A 4 29.52 11.27 6.96
N GLN A 5 30.11 11.61 5.81
CA GLN A 5 31.33 11.01 5.30
C GLN A 5 32.32 12.11 4.90
N PHE A 6 33.62 11.85 5.12
CA PHE A 6 34.70 12.71 4.66
C PHE A 6 35.30 12.08 3.40
N ILE A 7 35.34 12.84 2.31
CA ILE A 7 35.76 12.36 0.99
C ILE A 7 36.81 13.29 0.39
N SER A 8 37.75 12.74 -0.39
CA SER A 8 38.77 13.52 -1.11
C SER A 8 38.14 14.31 -2.26
N GLN A 9 38.70 15.49 -2.55
CA GLN A 9 38.25 16.35 -3.65
C GLN A 9 38.44 15.69 -5.03
N GLU A 10 39.45 14.84 -5.20
CA GLU A 10 39.74 14.17 -6.48
C GLU A 10 38.59 13.25 -6.93
N ASN A 11 37.89 12.61 -5.97
CA ASN A 11 36.85 11.64 -6.24
C ASN A 11 35.43 12.15 -5.91
N ILE A 12 35.29 13.46 -5.64
CA ILE A 12 34.05 14.04 -5.13
C ILE A 12 32.86 13.84 -6.06
N VAL A 13 33.06 13.98 -7.38
CA VAL A 13 31.98 13.90 -8.37
C VAL A 13 31.38 12.50 -8.42
N ALA A 14 32.23 11.47 -8.51
CA ALA A 14 31.77 10.08 -8.55
C ALA A 14 31.07 9.69 -7.25
N GLN A 15 31.69 9.99 -6.10
CA GLN A 15 31.13 9.62 -4.79
C GLN A 15 29.79 10.31 -4.49
N VAL A 16 29.64 11.58 -4.84
CA VAL A 16 28.36 12.29 -4.66
C VAL A 16 27.27 11.69 -5.55
N LYS A 17 27.61 11.30 -6.78
CA LYS A 17 26.65 10.69 -7.70
C LYS A 17 26.16 9.33 -7.17
N ASP A 18 27.09 8.47 -6.77
CA ASP A 18 26.77 7.16 -6.19
C ASP A 18 25.97 7.30 -4.88
N LEU A 19 26.28 8.32 -4.08
CA LEU A 19 25.55 8.63 -2.86
C LEU A 19 24.10 9.06 -3.16
N LEU A 20 23.88 9.91 -4.17
CA LEU A 20 22.53 10.33 -4.56
C LEU A 20 21.69 9.14 -5.04
N ASP A 21 22.28 8.27 -5.86
CA ASP A 21 21.62 7.04 -6.31
C ASP A 21 21.30 6.13 -5.12
N SER A 22 22.23 5.98 -4.19
CA SER A 22 22.03 5.19 -2.97
C SER A 22 20.93 5.76 -2.09
N ILE A 23 20.88 7.09 -1.90
CA ILE A 23 19.82 7.77 -1.16
C ILE A 23 18.47 7.50 -1.81
N HIS A 24 18.37 7.66 -3.14
CA HIS A 24 17.14 7.40 -3.87
C HIS A 24 16.67 5.95 -3.68
N HIS A 25 17.54 4.97 -3.92
CA HIS A 25 17.20 3.55 -3.77
C HIS A 25 16.78 3.21 -2.34
N ASN A 26 17.49 3.76 -1.33
CA ASN A 26 17.16 3.51 0.07
C ASN A 26 15.80 4.11 0.45
N MET A 27 15.51 5.34 0.01
CA MET A 27 14.21 5.96 0.25
C MET A 27 13.07 5.19 -0.43
N LEU A 28 13.28 4.75 -1.68
CA LEU A 28 12.29 3.95 -2.41
C LEU A 28 12.08 2.59 -1.73
N ALA A 29 13.14 1.90 -1.32
CA ALA A 29 13.05 0.62 -0.61
C ALA A 29 12.30 0.75 0.71
N GLN A 30 12.60 1.79 1.50
CA GLN A 30 11.89 2.07 2.76
C GLN A 30 10.40 2.37 2.52
N ALA A 31 10.08 3.21 1.54
CA ALA A 31 8.69 3.53 1.20
C ALA A 31 7.93 2.29 0.68
N THR A 32 8.59 1.45 -0.11
CA THR A 32 8.01 0.20 -0.61
C THR A 32 7.73 -0.76 0.55
N ALA A 33 8.71 -0.97 1.43
CA ALA A 33 8.54 -1.82 2.62
C ALA A 33 7.42 -1.31 3.53
N PHE A 34 7.32 0.01 3.73
CA PHE A 34 6.24 0.61 4.49
C PHE A 34 4.88 0.36 3.83
N ARG A 35 4.76 0.53 2.51
CA ARG A 35 3.51 0.25 1.78
C ARG A 35 3.09 -1.20 1.93
N GLU A 36 4.00 -2.15 1.73
CA GLU A 36 3.70 -3.58 1.85
C GLU A 36 3.31 -3.95 3.29
N ALA A 37 4.03 -3.44 4.29
CA ALA A 37 3.73 -3.70 5.70
C ALA A 37 2.38 -3.11 6.17
N ASN A 38 1.89 -2.07 5.49
CA ASN A 38 0.59 -1.43 5.77
C ASN A 38 -0.48 -1.81 4.75
N THR A 39 -0.26 -2.85 3.93
CA THR A 39 -1.27 -3.39 3.02
C THR A 39 -1.64 -4.80 3.47
N HIS A 40 -2.91 -4.99 3.82
CA HIS A 40 -3.41 -6.20 4.43
C HIS A 40 -4.42 -6.88 3.52
N ASP A 41 -4.21 -8.16 3.23
CA ASP A 41 -5.22 -9.00 2.58
C ASP A 41 -6.32 -9.34 3.59
N ILE A 42 -7.55 -8.88 3.31
CA ILE A 42 -8.69 -9.02 4.21
C ILE A 42 -9.81 -9.79 3.53
N SER A 43 -10.38 -10.76 4.24
CA SER A 43 -11.48 -11.60 3.76
C SER A 43 -12.81 -11.37 4.50
N SER A 44 -12.84 -10.53 5.55
CA SER A 44 -14.06 -10.27 6.32
C SER A 44 -14.30 -8.78 6.55
N TYR A 45 -15.57 -8.37 6.55
CA TYR A 45 -15.94 -6.99 6.83
C TYR A 45 -15.56 -6.55 8.26
N ALA A 46 -15.57 -7.48 9.22
CA ALA A 46 -15.17 -7.20 10.59
C ALA A 46 -13.69 -6.83 10.70
N ASP A 47 -12.81 -7.60 10.04
CA ASP A 47 -11.38 -7.28 10.02
C ASP A 47 -11.11 -5.96 9.28
N MET A 48 -11.89 -5.67 8.24
CA MET A 48 -11.82 -4.39 7.54
C MET A 48 -12.18 -3.21 8.46
N LYS A 49 -13.21 -3.36 9.31
CA LYS A 49 -13.55 -2.35 10.32
C LYS A 49 -12.45 -2.15 11.34
N ASN A 50 -11.84 -3.24 11.82
CA ASN A 50 -10.70 -3.16 12.75
C ASN A 50 -9.51 -2.42 12.11
N LEU A 51 -9.23 -2.70 10.83
CA LEU A 51 -8.15 -1.99 10.12
C LEU A 51 -8.47 -0.50 9.91
N ALA A 52 -9.75 -0.13 9.75
CA ALA A 52 -10.14 1.27 9.62
C ALA A 52 -9.76 2.09 10.88
N GLU A 53 -9.77 1.46 12.07
CA GLU A 53 -9.37 2.10 13.32
C GLU A 53 -7.86 2.26 13.45
N THR A 54 -7.07 1.28 13.02
CA THR A 54 -5.60 1.33 13.11
C THR A 54 -4.95 2.04 11.93
N GLY A 55 -5.66 2.18 10.82
CA GLY A 55 -5.17 2.71 9.55
C GLY A 55 -4.40 1.68 8.73
N GLY A 56 -4.42 1.87 7.41
CA GLY A 56 -3.74 0.99 6.45
C GLY A 56 -4.55 0.82 5.16
N TRP A 57 -4.04 -0.05 4.27
CA TRP A 57 -4.71 -0.46 3.04
C TRP A 57 -5.35 -1.83 3.22
N ALA A 58 -6.64 -1.93 2.92
CA ALA A 58 -7.33 -3.21 2.79
C ALA A 58 -7.28 -3.66 1.32
N ARG A 59 -6.60 -4.76 1.04
CA ARG A 59 -6.70 -5.47 -0.24
C ARG A 59 -7.76 -6.55 -0.09
N VAL A 60 -8.84 -6.40 -0.84
CA VAL A 60 -10.07 -7.18 -0.69
C VAL A 60 -10.63 -7.54 -2.05
N TRP A 61 -11.44 -8.60 -2.08
CA TRP A 61 -12.31 -8.90 -3.21
C TRP A 61 -13.54 -7.99 -3.19
N TRP A 62 -13.93 -7.47 -4.36
CA TRP A 62 -15.00 -6.48 -4.47
C TRP A 62 -15.98 -6.74 -5.62
N ALA A 63 -17.23 -7.02 -5.24
CA ALA A 63 -18.38 -7.10 -6.15
C ALA A 63 -19.50 -6.10 -5.77
N GLY A 64 -19.19 -5.12 -4.91
CA GLY A 64 -20.18 -4.16 -4.42
C GLY A 64 -20.54 -3.07 -5.43
N SER A 65 -21.67 -2.44 -5.18
CA SER A 65 -22.22 -1.31 -5.93
C SER A 65 -21.77 0.03 -5.33
N ASN A 66 -22.11 1.15 -6.00
CA ASN A 66 -21.88 2.49 -5.47
C ASN A 66 -22.62 2.73 -4.15
N ASP A 67 -23.79 2.11 -3.97
CA ASP A 67 -24.54 2.22 -2.71
C ASP A 67 -23.83 1.47 -1.58
N ASP A 68 -23.19 0.33 -1.89
CA ASP A 68 -22.39 -0.42 -0.91
C ASP A 68 -21.14 0.37 -0.52
N GLU A 69 -20.44 0.98 -1.48
CA GLU A 69 -19.29 1.85 -1.19
C GLU A 69 -19.70 3.03 -0.30
N ARG A 70 -20.84 3.67 -0.58
CA ARG A 70 -21.36 4.77 0.25
C ARG A 70 -21.58 4.31 1.69
N LYS A 71 -22.22 3.16 1.90
CA LYS A 71 -22.46 2.60 3.25
C LYS A 71 -21.15 2.30 3.98
N ILE A 72 -20.19 1.68 3.29
CA ILE A 72 -18.87 1.40 3.88
C ILE A 72 -18.19 2.70 4.31
N LYS A 73 -18.24 3.74 3.48
CA LYS A 73 -17.68 5.05 3.83
C LYS A 73 -18.38 5.68 5.04
N GLU A 74 -19.70 5.60 5.12
CA GLU A 74 -20.47 6.10 6.26
C GLU A 74 -20.14 5.32 7.56
N GLU A 75 -19.96 4.00 7.46
CA GLU A 75 -19.70 3.15 8.62
C GLU A 75 -18.24 3.14 9.09
N THR A 76 -17.28 3.29 8.16
CA THR A 76 -15.85 3.04 8.43
C THR A 76 -14.92 4.19 8.03
N GLY A 77 -15.42 5.16 7.25
CA GLY A 77 -14.59 6.19 6.61
C GLY A 77 -13.73 5.70 5.44
N MET A 78 -13.63 4.38 5.21
CA MET A 78 -12.85 3.82 4.11
C MET A 78 -13.54 4.07 2.76
N THR A 79 -12.74 4.23 1.72
CA THR A 79 -13.21 4.46 0.34
C THR A 79 -12.49 3.54 -0.63
N LEU A 80 -13.15 3.17 -1.73
CA LEU A 80 -12.51 2.42 -2.79
C LEU A 80 -11.49 3.34 -3.48
N ARG A 81 -10.25 2.87 -3.63
CA ARG A 81 -9.18 3.70 -4.22
C ARG A 81 -8.91 3.41 -5.68
N CYS A 82 -8.76 2.14 -6.00
CA CYS A 82 -8.50 1.66 -7.35
C CYS A 82 -8.72 0.15 -7.41
N PHE A 83 -8.87 -0.35 -8.63
CA PHE A 83 -8.56 -1.74 -8.96
C PHE A 83 -7.11 -1.77 -9.43
N PRO A 84 -6.21 -2.53 -8.78
CA PRO A 84 -4.83 -2.64 -9.24
C PRO A 84 -4.78 -3.13 -10.70
N LEU A 85 -3.85 -2.60 -11.49
CA LEU A 85 -3.71 -3.01 -12.89
C LEU A 85 -3.03 -4.38 -13.02
N ASP A 86 -2.00 -4.60 -12.20
CA ASP A 86 -1.29 -5.87 -12.11
C ASP A 86 -1.89 -6.69 -10.97
N GLN A 87 -2.86 -7.52 -11.30
CA GLN A 87 -3.48 -8.46 -10.37
C GLN A 87 -3.05 -9.88 -10.75
N PRO A 88 -2.80 -10.77 -9.78
CA PRO A 88 -2.54 -12.17 -10.06
C PRO A 88 -3.73 -12.91 -10.70
N GLY A 89 -4.87 -12.22 -10.87
CA GLY A 89 -6.13 -12.79 -11.32
C GLY A 89 -6.78 -13.64 -10.25
N GLY A 90 -7.84 -14.35 -10.63
CA GLY A 90 -8.59 -15.25 -9.76
C GLY A 90 -9.96 -14.71 -9.37
N SER A 91 -10.55 -15.38 -8.39
CA SER A 91 -11.86 -15.03 -7.85
C SER A 91 -11.89 -15.25 -6.34
N GLY A 92 -12.68 -14.46 -5.65
CA GLY A 92 -12.91 -14.63 -4.23
C GLY A 92 -14.29 -14.14 -3.82
N THR A 93 -14.49 -14.06 -2.50
CA THR A 93 -15.75 -13.61 -1.91
C THR A 93 -15.66 -12.13 -1.58
N CYS A 94 -16.60 -11.33 -2.08
CA CYS A 94 -16.65 -9.91 -1.78
C CYS A 94 -16.73 -9.68 -0.27
N VAL A 95 -15.83 -8.83 0.23
CA VAL A 95 -15.69 -8.56 1.67
C VAL A 95 -16.98 -8.04 2.33
N TYR A 96 -17.84 -7.37 1.56
CA TYR A 96 -19.07 -6.76 2.05
C TYR A 96 -20.32 -7.57 1.70
N THR A 97 -20.52 -7.88 0.41
CA THR A 97 -21.78 -8.50 -0.06
C THR A 97 -21.82 -10.02 0.09
N GLY A 98 -20.65 -10.67 0.27
CA GLY A 98 -20.55 -12.12 0.28
C GLY A 98 -20.70 -12.78 -1.12
N ASN A 99 -20.91 -11.99 -2.17
CA ASN A 99 -21.02 -12.49 -3.53
C ASN A 99 -19.65 -12.85 -4.12
N SER A 100 -19.63 -13.68 -5.17
CA SER A 100 -18.40 -13.93 -5.93
C SER A 100 -17.92 -12.65 -6.63
N ALA A 101 -16.62 -12.39 -6.53
CA ALA A 101 -15.92 -11.29 -7.17
C ALA A 101 -14.73 -11.83 -7.96
N ASN A 102 -14.37 -11.14 -9.03
CA ASN A 102 -13.24 -11.44 -9.90
C ASN A 102 -12.20 -10.32 -9.94
N ARG A 103 -12.30 -9.38 -9.00
CA ARG A 103 -11.48 -8.17 -8.86
C ARG A 103 -11.56 -7.62 -7.44
#